data_AF-A0A6M0CXJ8-F1
#
_entry.id   AF-A0A6M0CXJ8-F1
#
_cell.length_a   1.000
_cell.length_b   1.000
_cell.length_c   1.000
_cell.angle_alpha   90.00
_cell.angle_beta   90.00
_cell.angle_gamma   90.00
#
_symmetry.space_group_name_H-M   'P 1'
#
loop_
_entity.id
_entity.type
_entity.pdbx_description
1 polymer ?
#
loop_
_entity_poly.entity_id
_entity_poly.type
_entity_poly.pdbx_seq_one_letter_code
_entity_poly.pdbx_strand_id
1 'polypeptide(L)' 'MNWVGGSTLTDADGYVLKGGKSVARKQLLLADIVLQQALDKQISAHNHVLHDRRPALYADLLRD' A
#
# COMPACT_ATOMS: atom_id res chain seq x y z
N MET A 1 25.87 -7.99 6.30
CA MET A 1 24.53 -7.50 5.89
C MET A 1 23.52 -8.07 6.88
N ASN A 2 22.81 -7.21 7.62
CA ASN A 2 21.79 -7.63 8.59
C ASN A 2 20.41 -7.54 7.92
N TRP A 3 19.89 -8.68 7.46
CA TRP A 3 18.53 -8.76 6.93
C TRP A 3 17.51 -8.50 8.03
N VAL A 4 16.64 -7.52 7.84
CA VAL A 4 15.63 -7.11 8.84
C VAL A 4 14.44 -8.08 8.89
N GLY A 5 14.10 -8.77 7.79
CA GLY A 5 12.84 -9.53 7.71
C GLY A 5 11.63 -8.60 7.76
N GLY A 6 10.52 -9.05 8.34
CA GLY A 6 9.33 -8.18 8.51
C GLY A 6 8.46 -8.00 7.26
N SER A 7 8.50 -8.93 6.31
CA SER A 7 7.58 -8.94 5.16
C SER A 7 6.13 -8.75 5.60
N THR A 8 5.37 -7.90 4.93
CA THR A 8 4.02 -7.52 5.37
C THR A 8 3.05 -7.50 4.18
N LEU A 9 1.84 -8.00 4.39
CA LEU A 9 0.69 -7.88 3.51
C LEU A 9 -0.25 -6.83 4.11
N THR A 10 -0.62 -5.81 3.34
CA THR A 10 -1.58 -4.77 3.74
C THR A 10 -2.78 -4.75 2.79
N ASP A 11 -3.92 -4.28 3.28
CA ASP A 11 -5.09 -4.02 2.43
C ASP A 11 -4.97 -2.69 1.67
N ALA A 12 -6.05 -2.32 0.96
CA ALA A 12 -6.12 -1.12 0.13
C ALA A 12 -6.07 0.19 0.93
N ASP A 13 -6.43 0.15 2.21
CA ASP A 13 -6.41 1.29 3.13
C ASP A 13 -5.09 1.36 3.93
N GLY A 14 -4.21 0.37 3.75
CA GLY A 14 -2.91 0.30 4.40
C GLY A 14 -2.92 -0.42 5.74
N TYR A 15 -4.01 -1.07 6.14
CA TYR A 15 -4.02 -1.90 7.34
C TYR A 15 -3.27 -3.21 7.11
N VAL A 16 -2.53 -3.65 8.12
CA VAL A 16 -1.78 -4.90 8.06
C VAL A 16 -2.72 -6.10 8.16
N LEU A 17 -2.82 -6.87 7.07
CA LEU A 17 -3.52 -8.15 7.04
C LEU A 17 -2.63 -9.27 7.60
N LYS A 18 -1.32 -9.23 7.29
CA LYS A 18 -0.35 -10.20 7.83
C LYS A 18 1.05 -9.63 7.92
N GLY A 19 1.68 -9.76 9.08
CA GLY A 19 3.09 -9.43 9.29
C GLY A 19 3.94 -10.69 9.51
N GLY A 20 5.08 -10.76 8.84
CA GLY A 20 6.14 -11.70 9.11
C GLY A 20 6.99 -11.23 10.29
N LYS A 21 7.59 -12.17 11.01
CA LYS A 21 8.54 -11.84 12.08
C LYS A 21 9.82 -11.25 11.50
N SER A 22 10.43 -10.31 12.22
CA SER A 22 11.72 -9.69 11.91
C SER A 22 12.87 -10.66 12.27
N VAL A 23 12.98 -11.75 11.52
CA VAL A 23 13.99 -12.80 11.72
C VAL A 23 14.59 -13.23 10.38
N ALA A 24 15.85 -13.66 10.39
CA ALA A 24 16.56 -14.18 9.22
C ALA A 24 16.14 -15.63 8.87
N ARG A 25 14.83 -15.90 8.81
CA ARG A 25 14.26 -17.20 8.44
C ARG A 25 13.16 -17.02 7.39
N LYS A 26 13.07 -17.97 6.46
CA LYS A 26 11.99 -18.06 5.47
C LYS A 26 10.63 -18.18 6.16
N GLN A 27 9.64 -17.46 5.66
CA GLN A 27 8.27 -17.42 6.17
C GLN A 27 7.30 -17.38 4.97
N LEU A 28 6.18 -18.10 5.07
CA LEU A 28 5.07 -18.00 4.13
C LEU A 28 3.94 -17.24 4.82
N LEU A 29 3.46 -16.17 4.19
CA LEU A 29 2.34 -15.37 4.66
C LEU A 29 1.21 -15.50 3.64
N LEU A 30 -0.01 -15.73 4.14
CA LEU A 30 -1.23 -15.78 3.35
C LEU A 30 -2.23 -14.82 3.98
N ALA A 31 -3.01 -14.13 3.15
CA ALA A 31 -4.11 -13.27 3.55
C ALA A 31 -5.18 -13.30 2.46
N ASP A 32 -6.44 -13.23 2.87
CA ASP A 32 -7.56 -13.01 1.96
C ASP A 32 -7.65 -11.53 1.61
N ILE A 33 -7.93 -11.23 0.35
CA ILE A 33 -8.05 -9.85 -0.14
C ILE A 33 -9.35 -9.65 -0.91
N VAL A 34 -9.98 -8.50 -0.71
CA VAL A 34 -11.17 -8.10 -1.48
C VAL A 34 -10.72 -7.14 -2.58
N LEU A 35 -10.57 -7.66 -3.81
CA LEU A 35 -10.03 -6.88 -4.93
C LEU A 35 -10.82 -5.60 -5.23
N GLN A 36 -12.13 -5.62 -4.96
CA GLN A 36 -12.99 -4.46 -5.20
C GLN A 36 -12.57 -3.23 -4.36
N GLN A 37 -12.04 -3.44 -3.15
CA GLN A 37 -11.54 -2.35 -2.30
C GLN A 37 -10.32 -1.65 -2.92
N ALA A 38 -9.50 -2.38 -3.68
CA ALA A 38 -8.36 -1.79 -4.38
C ALA A 38 -8.79 -1.00 -5.63
N LEU A 39 -9.97 -1.24 -6.17
CA LEU A 39 -10.52 -0.53 -7.33
C LEU A 39 -11.31 0.71 -6.92
N ASP A 40 -11.98 0.66 -5.76
CA ASP A 40 -12.64 1.83 -5.21
C ASP A 40 -11.59 2.86 -4.76
N LYS A 41 -11.75 4.09 -5.26
CA LYS A 41 -10.87 5.22 -4.96
C LYS A 41 -11.65 6.37 -4.35
N GLN A 42 -12.94 6.19 -4.08
CA GLN A 42 -13.75 7.11 -3.32
C GLN A 42 -13.47 6.90 -1.82
N ILE A 43 -13.00 7.94 -1.13
CA ILE A 43 -12.67 7.86 0.31
C ILE A 43 -13.62 8.67 1.20
N SER A 44 -14.50 9.46 0.59
CA SER A 44 -15.57 10.21 1.27
C SER A 44 -16.68 10.54 0.26
N ALA A 45 -17.78 11.19 0.68
CA ALA A 45 -18.81 11.64 -0.26
C ALA A 45 -18.31 12.65 -1.31
N HIS A 46 -17.17 13.29 -1.06
CA HIS A 46 -16.66 14.38 -1.90
C HIS A 46 -15.24 14.14 -2.43
N ASN A 47 -14.58 13.04 -2.04
CA ASN A 47 -13.17 12.82 -2.36
C ASN A 47 -12.91 11.51 -3.09
N HIS A 48 -12.15 11.62 -4.17
CA HIS A 48 -11.69 10.49 -4.99
C HIS A 48 -10.19 10.60 -5.22
N VAL A 49 -9.40 9.68 -4.64
CA VAL A 49 -7.94 9.84 -4.49
C VAL A 49 -7.18 10.01 -5.80
N LEU A 50 -7.69 9.47 -6.91
CA LEU A 50 -7.08 9.63 -8.24
C LEU A 50 -7.58 10.86 -8.99
N HIS A 51 -8.86 11.23 -8.84
CA HIS A 51 -9.46 12.35 -9.58
C HIS A 51 -9.09 13.70 -8.95
N ASP A 52 -8.90 13.71 -7.63
CA ASP A 52 -8.56 14.92 -6.88
C ASP A 52 -7.07 15.28 -7.00
N ARG A 53 -6.25 14.42 -7.64
CA ARG A 53 -4.84 14.72 -7.91
C ARG A 53 -4.73 15.99 -8.75
N ARG A 54 -3.67 16.77 -8.49
CA ARG A 54 -3.33 17.96 -9.27
C ARG A 54 -1.92 17.82 -9.87
N PRO A 55 -1.75 17.00 -10.92
CA PRO A 55 -0.42 16.64 -11.44
C PRO A 55 0.47 17.84 -11.80
N ALA A 56 -0.12 18.94 -12.26
CA ALA A 56 0.63 20.16 -12.60
C ALA A 56 1.42 20.73 -11.41
N LEU A 57 0.97 20.51 -10.17
CA LEU A 57 1.68 20.98 -8.96
C LEU A 57 2.88 20.11 -8.58
N TYR A 58 3.01 18.92 -9.18
CA TYR A 58 4.10 17.99 -8.93
C TYR A 58 5.07 17.92 -10.11
N ALA A 59 4.86 18.73 -11.15
CA ALA A 59 5.64 18.67 -12.39
C ALA A 59 7.14 18.87 -12.14
N ASP A 60 7.52 19.67 -11.14
CA ASP A 60 8.91 19.90 -10.77
C ASP A 60 9.55 18.72 -10.01
N LEU A 61 8.75 17.86 -9.35
CA LEU A 61 9.25 16.62 -8.71
C LEU A 61 9.60 15.53 -9.72
N LEU A 62 9.14 15.67 -10.97
CA LEU A 62 9.34 14.72 -12.05
C LEU A 62 10.50 15.12 -12.98
N ARG A 63 11.25 16.18 -12.65
CA ARG A 63 12.45 16.60 -13.37
C ARG A 63 13.68 16.09 -12.64
N ASP A 64 14.59 15.45 -13.38
CA ASP A 64 15.88 14.94 -12.91
C ASP A 64 16.89 16.06 -12.59
#